data_AF-A0A8S3GNK3-F1
#
_entry.id   AF-A0A8S3GNK3-F1
#
_cell.length_a   1.000
_cell.length_b   1.000
_cell.length_c   1.000
_cell.angle_alpha   90.00
_cell.angle_beta   90.00
_cell.angle_gamma   90.00
#
_symmetry.space_group_name_H-M   'P 1'
#
loop_
_entity.id
_entity.type
_entity.pdbx_description
1 polymer ?
#
loop_
_entity_poly.entity_id
_entity_poly.type
_entity_poly.pdbx_seq_one_letter_code
_entity_poly.pdbx_strand_id
1 'polypeptide(L)'
;MVTLTRPDDEISSVTTNLAERNRTYMLFVSEDAPIGHTQVIDTFDSLFCSKYSIKSNIYHRHDIPFEILLSTNESCTLNLHVIRLLDREQTPMYTIRRQLIDENDSEDNDMITVQLSIVILDVNDHVPQFESEHFHFV
;
A
#
# COMPACT_ATOMS: atom_id res chain seq x y z
N MET A 1 -27.46 19.24 16.78
CA MET A 1 -26.08 19.32 17.28
C MET A 1 -25.42 18.02 16.87
N VAL A 2 -24.52 18.04 15.89
CA VAL A 2 -23.80 16.85 15.41
C VAL A 2 -22.38 16.97 15.92
N THR A 3 -21.96 15.99 16.72
CA THR A 3 -20.63 15.88 17.28
C THR A 3 -19.67 15.48 16.15
N LEU A 4 -18.64 16.30 15.92
CA LEU A 4 -17.56 15.99 14.98
C LEU A 4 -16.67 14.90 15.61
N THR A 5 -16.76 13.68 15.10
CA THR A 5 -15.74 12.65 15.33
C THR A 5 -14.50 12.95 14.49
N ARG A 6 -13.33 12.70 15.07
CA ARG A 6 -11.99 13.02 14.55
C ARG A 6 -11.74 12.45 13.14
N PRO A 7 -10.84 13.06 12.35
CA PRO A 7 -10.51 12.62 10.99
C PRO A 7 -9.62 11.36 10.92
N ASP A 8 -9.19 10.82 12.07
CA ASP A 8 -8.12 9.82 12.12
C ASP A 8 -8.62 8.36 12.07
N ASP A 9 -9.92 8.12 11.93
CA ASP A 9 -10.56 6.78 11.98
C ASP A 9 -11.16 6.31 10.64
N GLU A 10 -10.74 6.87 9.50
CA GLU A 10 -11.12 6.28 8.19
C GLU A 10 -10.33 4.99 7.93
N ILE A 11 -10.82 3.92 8.56
CA ILE A 11 -10.65 2.55 8.12
C ILE A 11 -10.88 2.51 6.60
N SER A 12 -9.87 2.08 5.84
CA SER A 12 -9.99 1.66 4.44
C SER A 12 -10.97 0.47 4.36
N SER A 13 -12.26 0.76 4.45
CA SER A 13 -13.32 -0.21 4.22
C SER A 13 -13.77 -0.05 2.78
N VAL A 14 -12.94 -0.56 1.85
CA VAL A 14 -13.44 -0.82 0.50
C VAL A 14 -14.36 -2.02 0.61
N THR A 15 -15.67 -1.80 0.60
CA THR A 15 -16.66 -2.86 0.39
C THR A 15 -16.43 -3.46 -0.99
N THR A 16 -15.63 -4.51 -1.10
CA THR A 16 -15.44 -5.22 -2.36
C THR A 16 -16.41 -6.39 -2.44
N ASN A 17 -17.20 -6.40 -3.52
CA ASN A 17 -17.86 -7.61 -3.96
C ASN A 17 -16.75 -8.64 -4.26
N LEU A 18 -16.81 -9.82 -3.65
CA LEU A 18 -15.79 -10.88 -3.79
C LEU A 18 -15.51 -11.25 -5.26
N ALA A 19 -16.44 -10.95 -6.17
CA ALA A 19 -16.33 -11.16 -7.62
C ALA A 19 -15.45 -10.13 -8.37
N GLU A 20 -15.02 -9.03 -7.75
CA GLU A 20 -14.19 -8.03 -8.41
C GLU A 20 -12.78 -8.56 -8.67
N ARG A 21 -12.49 -8.80 -9.96
CA ARG A 21 -11.18 -9.27 -10.45
C ARG A 21 -10.08 -8.21 -10.38
N ASN A 22 -10.44 -6.94 -10.22
CA ASN A 22 -9.51 -5.83 -10.08
C ASN A 22 -9.84 -5.06 -8.80
N ARG A 23 -8.90 -5.02 -7.86
CA ARG A 23 -9.01 -4.27 -6.61
C ARG A 23 -7.96 -3.17 -6.59
N THR A 24 -8.35 -1.99 -6.14
CA THR A 24 -7.45 -0.83 -6.03
C THR A 24 -7.50 -0.29 -4.62
N TYR A 25 -6.34 -0.11 -4.00
CA TYR A 25 -6.19 0.44 -2.66
C TYR A 25 -5.34 1.70 -2.70
N MET A 26 -5.74 2.69 -1.90
CA MET A 26 -4.94 3.88 -1.62
C MET A 26 -4.40 3.74 -0.20
N LEU A 27 -3.09 3.77 -0.06
CA LEU A 27 -2.38 3.58 1.21
C LEU A 27 -1.60 4.84 1.53
N PHE A 28 -1.49 5.16 2.80
CA PHE A 28 -0.71 6.28 3.31
C PHE A 28 0.33 5.75 4.29
N VAL A 29 1.59 6.03 4.02
CA VAL A 29 2.73 5.58 4.84
C VAL A 29 3.58 6.80 5.17
N SER A 30 3.86 6.99 6.45
CA SER A 30 4.76 8.06 6.91
C SER A 30 6.19 7.80 6.45
N GLU A 31 6.93 8.84 6.04
CA GLU A 31 8.32 8.64 5.62
C GLU A 31 9.25 8.23 6.77
N ASP A 32 8.92 8.61 8.00
CA ASP A 32 9.62 8.18 9.21
C ASP A 32 9.27 6.74 9.64
N ALA A 33 8.43 6.03 8.89
CA ALA A 33 8.08 4.65 9.18
C ALA A 33 9.35 3.77 9.24
N PRO A 34 9.60 3.08 10.36
CA PRO A 34 10.82 2.29 10.50
C PRO A 34 10.81 1.09 9.56
N ILE A 35 11.99 0.61 9.19
CA ILE A 35 12.14 -0.69 8.52
C ILE A 35 11.52 -1.77 9.42
N GLY A 36 10.66 -2.61 8.85
CA GLY A 36 9.85 -3.58 9.60
C GLY A 36 8.42 -3.11 9.88
N HIS A 37 8.10 -1.83 9.63
CA HIS A 37 6.74 -1.33 9.74
C HIS A 37 5.81 -2.11 8.80
N THR A 38 4.64 -2.50 9.31
CA THR A 38 3.64 -3.27 8.57
C THR A 38 2.30 -2.57 8.65
N GLN A 39 1.64 -2.40 7.49
CA GLN A 39 0.28 -1.88 7.38
C GLN A 39 -0.63 -2.94 6.75
N VAL A 40 -1.78 -3.20 7.38
CA VAL A 40 -2.80 -4.11 6.82
C VAL A 40 -3.47 -3.43 5.63
N ILE A 41 -3.52 -4.12 4.49
CA ILE A 41 -4.19 -3.67 3.26
C ILE A 41 -5.62 -4.20 3.23
N ASP A 42 -5.78 -5.52 3.38
CA ASP A 42 -7.07 -6.20 3.31
C ASP A 42 -7.00 -7.56 4.02
N THR A 43 -8.16 -8.08 4.43
CA THR A 43 -8.32 -9.40 5.06
C THR A 43 -9.29 -10.24 4.25
N PHE A 44 -8.90 -11.48 3.98
CA PHE A 44 -9.67 -12.41 3.17
C PHE A 44 -10.09 -13.61 4.00
N ASP A 45 -11.26 -14.16 3.68
CA ASP A 45 -11.76 -15.36 4.33
C ASP A 45 -10.96 -16.61 3.94
N SER A 46 -11.14 -17.70 4.69
CA SER A 46 -10.43 -18.95 4.45
C SER A 46 -10.69 -19.55 3.06
N LEU A 47 -11.87 -19.31 2.47
CA LEU A 47 -12.22 -19.77 1.12
C LEU A 47 -11.33 -19.08 0.08
N PHE A 48 -11.18 -17.77 0.17
CA PHE A 48 -10.29 -17.00 -0.70
C PHE A 48 -8.84 -17.47 -0.55
N CYS A 49 -8.37 -17.62 0.69
CA CYS A 49 -6.98 -18.00 0.98
C CYS A 49 -6.65 -19.42 0.53
N SER A 50 -7.64 -20.31 0.49
CA SER A 50 -7.47 -21.68 -0.03
C SER A 50 -7.38 -21.73 -1.55
N LYS A 51 -7.87 -20.70 -2.24
CA LYS A 51 -7.91 -20.62 -3.69
C LYS A 51 -6.76 -19.80 -4.26
N TYR A 52 -6.52 -18.62 -3.69
CA TYR A 52 -5.62 -17.62 -4.26
C TYR A 52 -4.32 -17.48 -3.48
N SER A 53 -3.19 -17.43 -4.18
CA SER A 53 -1.88 -17.09 -3.62
C SER A 53 -1.17 -15.97 -4.39
N ILE A 54 -0.22 -15.28 -3.73
CA ILE A 54 0.55 -14.21 -4.38
C ILE A 54 1.51 -14.83 -5.41
N LYS A 55 1.38 -14.41 -6.68
CA LYS A 55 2.34 -14.77 -7.72
C LYS A 55 3.70 -14.14 -7.40
N SER A 56 4.72 -14.97 -7.22
CA SER A 56 6.07 -14.56 -6.80
C SER A 56 6.83 -13.70 -7.81
N ASN A 57 6.38 -13.63 -9.07
CA ASN A 57 7.10 -12.97 -10.14
C ASN A 57 6.24 -11.94 -10.88
N ILE A 58 6.13 -10.75 -10.29
CA ILE A 58 5.58 -9.56 -10.98
C ILE A 58 6.42 -8.36 -10.55
N TYR A 59 7.57 -8.25 -11.20
CA TYR A 59 8.48 -7.09 -11.22
C TYR A 59 8.77 -6.46 -9.86
N HIS A 60 9.64 -7.11 -9.08
CA HIS A 60 10.45 -6.37 -8.10
C HIS A 60 11.35 -5.42 -8.89
N ARG A 61 10.93 -4.15 -9.04
CA ARG A 61 11.92 -3.10 -9.27
C ARG A 61 12.76 -3.07 -7.99
N HIS A 62 14.07 -3.24 -8.14
CA HIS A 62 15.03 -3.19 -7.03
C HIS A 62 14.95 -1.85 -6.25
N ASP A 63 14.18 -0.88 -6.73
CA ASP A 63 14.02 0.46 -6.18
C ASP A 63 12.70 0.67 -5.39
N ILE A 64 11.84 -0.36 -5.26
CA ILE A 64 10.61 -0.25 -4.45
C ILE A 64 10.93 -0.61 -2.99
N PRO A 65 10.71 0.28 -1.99
CA PRO A 65 11.04 0.04 -0.58
C PRO A 65 9.98 -0.77 0.18
N PHE A 66 9.13 -1.49 -0.54
CA PHE A 66 7.99 -2.22 0.00
C PHE A 66 7.98 -3.68 -0.43
N GLU A 67 7.52 -4.54 0.46
CA GLU A 67 7.17 -5.93 0.19
C GLU A 67 5.69 -6.17 0.46
N ILE A 68 5.02 -6.90 -0.43
CA ILE A 68 3.60 -7.25 -0.28
C ILE A 68 3.50 -8.71 0.13
N LEU A 69 3.02 -8.93 1.35
CA LEU A 69 2.99 -10.22 2.02
C LEU A 69 1.55 -10.69 2.23
N LEU A 70 1.30 -11.98 2.07
CA LEU A 70 0.06 -12.63 2.47
C LEU A 70 0.36 -13.54 3.66
N SER A 71 -0.06 -13.12 4.85
CA SER A 71 0.13 -13.89 6.08
C SER A 71 -1.06 -14.82 6.27
N THR A 72 -0.81 -16.12 6.47
CA THR A 72 -1.85 -17.14 6.63
C THR A 72 -1.95 -17.59 8.09
N ASN A 73 -3.10 -17.35 8.72
CA ASN A 73 -3.49 -17.95 9.99
C ASN A 73 -4.83 -18.69 9.78
N GLU A 74 -5.88 -18.38 10.54
CA GLU A 74 -7.25 -18.88 10.29
C GLU A 74 -7.95 -18.16 9.11
N SER A 75 -7.51 -16.95 8.82
CA SER A 75 -7.77 -16.13 7.63
C SER A 75 -6.43 -15.68 7.04
N CYS A 76 -6.44 -15.12 5.84
CA CYS A 76 -5.23 -14.52 5.28
C CYS A 76 -5.35 -12.99 5.23
N THR A 77 -4.27 -12.34 5.63
CA THR A 77 -4.17 -10.88 5.68
C THR A 77 -3.11 -10.43 4.69
N LEU A 78 -3.48 -9.51 3.81
CA LEU A 78 -2.58 -8.86 2.89
C LEU A 78 -1.96 -7.65 3.57
N ASN A 79 -0.64 -7.61 3.62
CA ASN A 79 0.13 -6.64 4.34
C ASN A 79 1.13 -5.92 3.42
N LEU A 80 1.28 -4.62 3.64
CA LEU A 80 2.39 -3.81 3.13
C LEU A 80 3.49 -3.80 4.18
N HIS A 81 4.68 -4.25 3.83
CA HIS A 81 5.84 -4.29 4.72
C HIS A 81 6.93 -3.33 4.21
N VAL A 82 7.40 -2.43 5.08
CA VAL A 82 8.45 -1.48 4.78
C VAL A 82 9.81 -2.16 4.94
N ILE A 83 10.57 -2.29 3.85
CA ILE A 83 11.86 -3.00 3.84
C ILE A 83 13.07 -2.08 3.70
N ARG A 84 12.84 -0.79 3.41
CA ARG A 84 13.88 0.25 3.32
C ARG A 84 13.32 1.59 3.83
N LEU A 85 14.24 2.50 4.16
CA LEU A 85 13.89 3.88 4.49
C LEU A 85 13.15 4.55 3.34
N LEU A 86 12.24 5.44 3.71
CA LEU A 86 11.41 6.23 2.82
C LEU A 86 11.91 7.67 2.87
N ASP A 87 11.79 8.37 1.76
CA ASP A 87 12.17 9.76 1.60
C ASP A 87 11.18 10.37 0.62
N ARG A 88 10.29 11.22 1.14
CA ARG A 88 9.21 11.79 0.33
C ARG A 88 9.77 12.71 -0.75
N GLU A 89 10.84 13.46 -0.46
CA GLU A 89 11.52 14.36 -1.39
C GLU A 89 12.12 13.60 -2.58
N GLN A 90 12.59 12.37 -2.34
CA GLN A 90 13.06 11.49 -3.41
C GLN A 90 11.91 10.82 -4.16
N THR A 91 10.90 10.27 -3.46
CA THR A 91 9.77 9.60 -4.11
C THR A 91 8.49 9.73 -3.27
N PRO A 92 7.56 10.63 -3.67
CA PRO A 92 6.36 10.93 -2.88
C PRO A 92 5.24 9.90 -3.04
N MET A 93 5.29 9.05 -4.08
CA MET A 93 4.25 8.06 -4.34
C MET A 93 4.79 6.84 -5.08
N TYR A 94 4.27 5.66 -4.73
CA TYR A 94 4.54 4.40 -5.41
C TYR A 94 3.25 3.80 -5.96
N THR A 95 3.33 3.20 -7.15
CA THR A 95 2.25 2.38 -7.71
C THR A 95 2.74 0.96 -7.89
N ILE A 96 2.13 0.03 -7.14
CA ILE A 96 2.48 -1.39 -7.16
C ILE A 96 1.30 -2.18 -7.69
N ARG A 97 1.57 -3.12 -8.60
CA ARG A 97 0.56 -4.07 -9.09
C ARG A 97 0.96 -5.48 -8.70
N ARG A 98 0.08 -6.19 -8.02
CA ARG A 98 0.22 -7.60 -7.64
C ARG A 98 -0.90 -8.41 -8.26
N GLN A 99 -0.64 -9.69 -8.52
CA GLN A 99 -1.68 -10.63 -8.92
C GLN A 99 -1.74 -11.77 -7.92
N LEU A 100 -2.97 -12.09 -7.53
CA LEU A 100 -3.32 -13.28 -6.78
C LEU A 100 -3.85 -14.30 -7.79
N ILE A 101 -3.26 -15.49 -7.84
CA ILE A 101 -3.57 -16.52 -8.84
C ILE A 101 -4.21 -17.73 -8.17
N ASP A 102 -5.14 -18.39 -8.86
CA ASP A 102 -5.65 -19.68 -8.42
C ASP A 102 -4.57 -20.76 -8.61
N GLU A 103 -4.15 -21.42 -7.52
CA GLU A 103 -3.10 -22.44 -7.58
C GLU A 103 -3.53 -23.69 -8.37
N ASN A 104 -4.83 -23.89 -8.56
CA ASN A 104 -5.37 -25.00 -9.34
C ASN A 104 -5.52 -24.65 -10.82
N ASP A 105 -5.30 -23.39 -11.21
CA ASP A 105 -5.43 -22.91 -12.57
C ASP A 105 -4.07 -22.68 -13.21
N SER A 106 -3.57 -23.74 -13.86
CA SER A 106 -2.33 -23.74 -14.63
C SER A 106 -2.27 -22.73 -15.78
N GLU A 107 -3.41 -22.18 -16.23
CA GLU A 107 -3.47 -21.21 -17.32
C GLU A 107 -3.55 -19.75 -16.85
N ASP A 108 -3.48 -19.48 -15.54
CA ASP A 108 -3.65 -18.15 -14.95
C ASP A 108 -4.99 -17.46 -15.39
N ASN A 109 -6.01 -18.22 -15.81
CA ASN A 109 -7.28 -17.66 -16.30
C ASN A 109 -8.10 -17.02 -15.17
N ASP A 110 -7.99 -17.57 -13.96
CA ASP A 110 -8.58 -17.06 -12.74
C ASP A 110 -7.53 -16.32 -11.88
N MET A 111 -7.37 -15.02 -12.16
CA MET A 111 -6.50 -14.12 -11.38
C MET A 111 -7.25 -12.90 -10.85
N ILE A 112 -6.76 -12.38 -9.73
CA ILE A 112 -7.20 -11.10 -9.16
C ILE A 112 -6.02 -10.14 -9.21
N THR A 113 -6.21 -9.00 -9.88
CA THR A 113 -5.24 -7.91 -9.86
C THR A 113 -5.49 -7.02 -8.65
N VAL A 114 -4.45 -6.76 -7.88
CA VAL A 114 -4.43 -5.77 -6.81
C VAL A 114 -3.51 -4.63 -7.22
N GLN A 115 -4.05 -3.41 -7.31
CA GLN A 115 -3.29 -2.19 -7.54
C GLN A 115 -3.21 -1.39 -6.25
N LEU A 116 -2.00 -1.00 -5.85
CA LEU A 116 -1.72 -0.23 -4.64
C LEU A 116 -1.16 1.12 -5.06
N SER A 117 -1.81 2.19 -4.64
CA SER A 117 -1.31 3.57 -4.74
C SER A 117 -0.87 4.01 -3.35
N ILE A 118 0.44 3.97 -3.10
CA ILE A 118 1.03 4.28 -1.80
C ILE A 118 1.53 5.72 -1.83
N VAL A 119 0.95 6.58 -1.01
CA VAL A 119 1.36 7.97 -0.83
C VAL A 119 2.26 8.07 0.39
N ILE A 120 3.43 8.68 0.22
CA ILE A 120 4.34 8.96 1.33
C ILE A 120 3.90 10.25 2.00
N LEU A 121 3.57 10.16 3.29
CA LEU A 121 3.22 11.31 4.10
C LEU A 121 4.50 12.02 4.57
N ASP A 122 4.47 13.33 4.41
CA ASP A 122 5.52 14.25 4.85
C ASP A 122 5.58 14.29 6.38
N VAL A 123 6.77 14.08 6.91
CA VAL A 123 7.15 14.44 8.26
C VAL A 123 8.05 15.65 8.10
N ASN A 124 7.68 16.78 8.71
CA ASN A 124 8.41 18.04 8.56
C ASN A 124 9.79 18.01 9.25
N ASP A 125 10.69 17.16 8.77
CA ASP A 125 12.10 17.01 9.14
C ASP A 125 13.03 17.82 8.22
N HIS A 126 12.52 18.24 7.06
CA HIS A 126 13.15 19.21 6.17
C HIS A 126 12.89 20.64 6.63
N VAL A 127 13.95 21.32 7.07
CA VAL A 127 13.91 22.76 7.29
C VAL A 127 13.53 23.46 5.98
N PRO A 128 12.59 24.43 5.99
CA PRO A 128 12.21 25.12 4.77
C PRO A 128 13.44 25.80 4.16
N GLN A 129 13.81 25.40 2.93
CA GLN A 129 14.79 26.12 2.14
C GLN A 129 14.09 27.32 1.49
N PHE A 130 14.20 28.49 2.12
CA PHE A 130 13.89 29.74 1.43
C PHE A 130 15.00 29.97 0.40
N GLU A 131 14.66 29.96 -0.89
CA GLU A 131 15.54 30.54 -1.91
C GLU A 131 15.85 31.97 -1.47
N SER A 132 17.13 32.21 -1.18
CA SER A 132 17.64 33.44 -0.60
C SER A 132 17.00 34.69 -1.23
N GLU A 133 16.39 35.49 -0.37
CA GLU A 133 15.71 36.75 -0.63
C GLU A 133 16.40 37.61 -1.72
N HIS A 134 15.72 37.83 -2.83
CA HIS A 134 15.86 39.07 -3.60
C HIS A 134 14.54 39.85 -3.53
N PHE A 135 14.21 40.35 -2.34
CA PHE A 135 13.23 41.41 -2.20
C PHE A 135 13.90 42.74 -2.55
N HIS A 136 13.89 43.09 -3.84
CA HIS A 136 14.23 44.44 -4.29
C HIS A 136 12.99 45.31 -4.20
N PHE A 137 12.88 46.12 -3.14
CA PHE A 137 11.89 47.19 -3.07
C PHE A 137 12.36 48.33 -3.98
N VAL A 138 11.55 48.65 -4.98
CA VAL A 138 11.69 49.84 -5.85
C VAL A 138 10.85 50.98 -5.32
#